data_AF-A0A9D2R4M1-F1
#
_entry.id   AF-A0A9D2R4M1-F1
#
_cell.length_a   1.000
_cell.length_b   1.000
_cell.length_c   1.000
_cell.angle_alpha   90.00
_cell.angle_beta   90.00
_cell.angle_gamma   90.00
#
_symmetry.space_group_name_H-M   'P 1'
#
loop_
_entity.id
_entity.type
_entity.pdbx_description
1 polymer ?
#
loop_
_entity_poly.entity_id
_entity_poly.type
_entity_poly.pdbx_seq_one_letter_code
_entity_poly.pdbx_strand_id
1 'polypeptide(L)'
;MKKGYKKPVVAYTDMEKGKTFSNSEAYGEWILCQDWMKEAEGLGIAGLAEELVRYRANPEYIYREIAGESVLIPSGKAAQQFSGLASLNKTGVFLWELLGRERSLRELSRALGEEYELTEEQSTEDVKAFLELGLSRELIIRR
;
A
#
# COMPACT_ATOMS: atom_id res chain seq x y z
N MET A 1 23.34 10.41 -8.21
CA MET A 1 23.39 9.37 -7.16
C MET A 1 21.97 8.86 -7.02
N LYS A 2 21.72 7.56 -7.25
CA LYS A 2 20.38 6.98 -7.09
C LYS A 2 19.88 7.35 -5.70
N LYS A 3 18.76 8.08 -5.59
CA LYS A 3 18.07 8.25 -4.30
C LYS A 3 17.92 6.87 -3.68
N GLY A 4 18.10 6.75 -2.37
CA GLY A 4 18.17 5.49 -1.62
C GLY A 4 16.87 4.68 -1.61
N TYR A 5 16.38 4.32 -2.78
CA TYR A 5 15.17 3.58 -3.06
C TYR A 5 15.24 2.21 -2.41
N LYS A 6 14.16 1.86 -1.74
CA LYS A 6 13.84 0.51 -1.33
C LYS A 6 12.39 0.26 -1.73
N LYS A 7 12.05 -0.96 -2.12
CA LYS A 7 10.66 -1.30 -2.44
C LYS A 7 9.73 -0.89 -1.30
N PRO A 8 8.55 -0.30 -1.57
CA PRO A 8 7.65 0.20 -0.54
C PRO A 8 7.18 -0.95 0.37
N VAL A 9 7.58 -0.91 1.64
CA VAL A 9 7.19 -1.95 2.60
C VAL A 9 6.05 -1.45 3.46
N VAL A 10 5.02 -2.29 3.59
CA VAL A 10 4.07 -2.25 4.70
C VAL A 10 4.19 -3.56 5.46
N ALA A 11 4.47 -3.46 6.75
CA ALA A 11 4.52 -4.58 7.66
C ALA A 11 3.41 -4.43 8.70
N TYR A 12 2.80 -5.53 9.08
CA TYR A 12 1.77 -5.62 10.09
C TYR A 12 2.20 -6.64 11.13
N THR A 13 2.15 -6.27 12.40
CA THR A 13 2.44 -7.16 13.52
C THR A 13 1.15 -7.43 14.28
N ASP A 14 0.75 -8.71 14.31
CA ASP A 14 -0.29 -9.24 15.16
C ASP A 14 0.29 -9.40 16.58
N MET A 15 -0.12 -8.55 17.53
CA MET A 15 0.44 -8.58 18.88
C MET A 15 -0.11 -9.75 19.72
N GLU A 16 -1.28 -10.31 19.36
CA GLU A 16 -1.83 -11.48 20.04
C GLU A 16 -1.07 -12.75 19.68
N LYS A 17 -0.66 -12.86 18.41
CA LYS A 17 0.08 -14.03 17.90
C LYS A 17 1.59 -13.83 17.86
N GLY A 18 2.08 -12.62 18.14
CA GLY A 18 3.49 -12.27 18.05
C GLY A 18 4.10 -12.46 16.65
N LYS A 19 3.28 -12.33 15.59
CA LYS A 19 3.69 -12.60 14.20
C LYS A 19 3.61 -11.35 13.34
N THR A 20 4.70 -11.07 12.63
CA THR A 20 4.77 -9.99 11.64
C THR A 20 4.57 -10.55 10.23
N PHE A 21 3.76 -9.84 9.44
CA PHE A 21 3.51 -10.08 8.03
C PHE A 21 3.93 -8.84 7.27
N SER A 22 4.70 -8.96 6.21
CA SER A 22 5.05 -7.82 5.37
C SER A 22 5.05 -8.21 3.91
N ASN A 23 4.92 -7.21 3.03
CA ASN A 23 5.10 -7.44 1.60
C ASN A 23 6.58 -7.61 1.21
N SER A 24 7.55 -7.42 2.12
CA SER A 24 8.98 -7.52 1.77
C SER A 24 9.38 -8.93 1.33
N GLU A 25 8.69 -9.97 1.82
CA GLU A 25 8.88 -11.37 1.41
C GLU A 25 7.92 -11.81 0.29
N ALA A 26 6.91 -11.00 -0.02
CA ALA A 26 5.86 -11.32 -0.98
C ALA A 26 6.01 -10.65 -2.34
N TYR A 27 7.13 -9.95 -2.56
CA TYR A 27 7.53 -9.50 -3.88
C TYR A 27 7.84 -10.73 -4.75
N GLY A 28 6.84 -11.23 -5.49
CA GLY A 28 6.96 -12.36 -6.42
C GLY A 28 6.12 -13.58 -6.07
N GLU A 29 5.53 -13.67 -4.88
CA GLU A 29 4.57 -14.71 -4.52
C GLU A 29 3.19 -14.10 -4.23
N TRP A 30 2.44 -13.91 -5.32
CA TRP A 30 0.98 -13.72 -5.42
C TRP A 30 0.25 -13.40 -4.10
N ILE A 31 0.16 -12.11 -3.74
CA ILE A 31 -0.80 -11.67 -2.71
C ILE A 31 -2.12 -11.26 -3.38
N LEU A 32 -3.16 -12.03 -3.05
CA LEU A 32 -4.59 -11.82 -3.25
C LEU A 32 -5.05 -10.40 -3.65
N CYS A 33 -5.34 -10.20 -4.95
CA CYS A 33 -6.60 -9.58 -5.44
C CYS A 33 -6.73 -9.70 -6.97
N GLN A 34 -6.49 -10.88 -7.54
CA GLN A 34 -6.67 -11.10 -8.98
C GLN A 34 -8.12 -11.42 -9.37
N ASP A 35 -9.02 -11.66 -8.41
CA ASP A 35 -10.35 -12.18 -8.74
C ASP A 35 -11.24 -11.15 -9.46
N TRP A 36 -11.27 -9.90 -8.97
CA TRP A 36 -11.99 -8.82 -9.66
C TRP A 36 -11.30 -8.35 -10.96
N MET A 37 -9.96 -8.51 -11.05
CA MET A 37 -9.20 -8.17 -12.26
C MET A 37 -9.40 -9.20 -13.36
N LYS A 38 -9.42 -10.49 -13.04
CA LYS A 38 -9.79 -11.57 -13.98
C LYS A 38 -11.20 -11.37 -14.53
N GLU A 39 -12.14 -10.92 -13.70
CA GLU A 39 -13.48 -10.58 -14.12
C GLU A 39 -13.50 -9.35 -15.06
N ALA A 40 -12.77 -8.29 -14.70
CA ALA A 40 -12.66 -7.09 -15.55
C ALA A 40 -11.91 -7.34 -16.88
N GLU A 41 -10.90 -8.22 -16.88
CA GLU A 41 -10.21 -8.72 -18.08
C GLU A 41 -11.16 -9.53 -18.95
N GLY A 42 -11.96 -10.42 -18.35
CA GLY A 42 -12.99 -11.19 -19.03
C GLY A 42 -14.08 -10.32 -19.68
N LEU A 43 -14.32 -9.13 -19.13
CA LEU A 43 -15.23 -8.12 -19.67
C LEU A 43 -14.55 -7.12 -20.64
N GLY A 44 -13.24 -7.22 -20.85
CA GLY A 44 -12.48 -6.32 -21.72
C GLY A 44 -12.39 -4.86 -21.22
N ILE A 45 -12.69 -4.63 -19.94
CA ILE A 45 -12.75 -3.29 -19.32
C ILE A 45 -11.68 -3.08 -18.24
N ALA A 46 -10.77 -4.02 -18.05
CA ALA A 46 -9.72 -3.93 -17.02
C ALA A 46 -9.00 -2.58 -17.02
N GLY A 47 -8.59 -2.08 -18.19
CA GLY A 47 -7.93 -0.78 -18.31
C GLY A 47 -8.82 0.42 -17.95
N LEU A 48 -10.14 0.33 -18.16
CA LEU A 48 -11.10 1.38 -17.78
C LEU A 48 -11.43 1.32 -16.29
N ALA A 49 -11.53 0.11 -15.73
CA ALA A 49 -11.78 -0.09 -14.31
C ALA A 49 -10.60 0.38 -13.46
N GLU A 50 -9.36 0.10 -13.88
CA GLU A 50 -8.13 0.47 -13.16
C GLU A 50 -7.91 1.99 -13.12
N GLU A 51 -8.36 2.73 -14.14
CA GLU A 51 -8.31 4.21 -14.15
C GLU A 51 -9.36 4.87 -13.25
N LEU A 52 -10.51 4.23 -13.04
CA LEU A 52 -11.61 4.79 -12.25
C LEU A 52 -11.47 4.52 -10.76
N VAL A 53 -10.73 3.49 -10.38
CA VAL A 53 -10.54 3.13 -8.97
C VAL A 53 -9.60 4.13 -8.32
N ARG A 54 -10.07 4.74 -7.23
CA ARG A 54 -9.25 5.60 -6.38
C ARG A 54 -8.99 4.95 -5.02
N TYR A 55 -7.80 5.19 -4.50
CA TYR A 55 -7.32 4.69 -3.23
C TYR A 55 -7.09 5.85 -2.28
N ARG A 56 -7.27 5.59 -0.98
CA ARG A 56 -6.96 6.55 0.09
C ARG A 56 -6.43 5.80 1.31
N ALA A 57 -5.54 6.44 2.07
CA ALA A 57 -5.16 5.97 3.40
C ALA A 57 -6.39 5.98 4.31
N ASN A 58 -6.58 4.89 5.06
CA ASN A 58 -7.73 4.77 5.94
C ASN A 58 -7.61 5.79 7.09
N PRO A 59 -8.58 6.72 7.25
CA PRO A 59 -8.53 7.75 8.29
C PRO A 59 -8.59 7.19 9.72
N GLU A 60 -8.96 5.92 9.89
CA GLU A 60 -8.92 5.24 11.18
C GLU A 60 -7.48 4.88 11.61
N TYR A 61 -6.45 5.17 10.79
CA TYR A 61 -5.04 4.97 11.15
C TYR A 61 -4.28 6.29 11.20
N ILE A 62 -3.52 6.47 12.27
CA ILE A 62 -2.69 7.65 12.50
C ILE A 62 -1.23 7.30 12.26
N TYR A 63 -0.58 8.02 11.34
CA TYR A 63 0.86 7.92 11.14
C TYR A 63 1.63 8.64 12.25
N ARG A 64 2.65 7.97 12.80
CA ARG A 64 3.60 8.52 13.78
C ARG A 64 5.00 8.03 13.45
N GLU A 65 5.98 8.88 13.72
CA GLU A 65 7.39 8.48 13.78
C GLU A 65 7.78 8.29 15.24
N ILE A 66 8.24 7.10 15.61
CA ILE A 66 8.64 6.72 16.97
C ILE A 66 10.02 6.10 16.90
N ALA A 67 11.01 6.69 17.57
CA ALA A 67 12.40 6.20 17.59
C ALA A 67 13.02 5.99 16.18
N GLY A 68 12.61 6.79 15.19
CA GLY A 68 13.06 6.67 13.80
C GLY A 68 12.34 5.58 12.99
N GLU A 69 11.32 4.94 13.57
CA GLU A 69 10.43 4.00 12.91
C GLU A 69 9.10 4.66 12.54
N SER A 70 8.63 4.37 11.34
CA SER A 70 7.39 4.89 10.77
C SER A 70 6.26 3.91 11.06
N VAL A 71 5.37 4.27 11.98
CA VAL A 71 4.32 3.40 12.53
C VAL A 71 2.92 3.96 12.25
N LEU A 72 1.99 3.07 11.92
CA LEU A 72 0.56 3.33 11.76
C LEU A 72 -0.18 2.77 12.97
N ILE A 73 -0.80 3.67 13.73
CA ILE A 73 -1.50 3.36 14.96
C ILE A 73 -3.00 3.33 14.66
N PRO A 74 -3.72 2.22 14.93
CA PRO A 74 -5.16 2.18 14.78
C PRO A 74 -5.82 3.16 15.76
N SER A 75 -6.90 3.78 15.32
CA SER A 75 -7.73 4.73 16.07
C SER A 75 -9.21 4.45 15.78
N GLY A 76 -10.10 5.06 16.54
CA GLY A 76 -11.55 4.93 16.32
C GLY A 76 -12.05 3.48 16.40
N LYS A 77 -12.75 3.03 15.36
CA LYS A 77 -13.24 1.65 15.21
C LYS A 77 -12.10 0.68 15.01
N ALA A 78 -11.05 1.09 14.28
CA ALA A 78 -9.90 0.23 14.09
C ALA A 78 -9.22 -0.11 15.42
N ALA A 79 -9.15 0.83 16.37
CA ALA A 79 -8.59 0.56 17.70
C ALA A 79 -9.39 -0.48 18.52
N GLN A 80 -10.67 -0.71 18.22
CA GLN A 80 -11.51 -1.69 18.92
C GLN A 80 -11.45 -3.08 18.29
N GLN A 81 -11.13 -3.14 16.99
CA GLN A 81 -11.11 -4.38 16.20
C GLN A 81 -9.70 -4.91 15.97
N PHE A 82 -8.69 -4.04 16.07
CA PHE A 82 -7.30 -4.36 15.72
C PHE A 82 -6.36 -4.19 16.91
N SER A 83 -5.79 -5.30 17.36
CA SER A 83 -4.71 -5.41 18.35
C SER A 83 -3.33 -5.49 17.68
N GLY A 84 -3.12 -4.78 16.57
CA GLY A 84 -1.89 -4.85 15.78
C GLY A 84 -1.22 -3.49 15.53
N LEU A 85 0.08 -3.51 15.25
CA LEU A 85 0.84 -2.34 14.80
C LEU A 85 1.24 -2.54 13.35
N ALA A 86 0.99 -1.54 12.50
CA ALA A 86 1.55 -1.53 11.15
C ALA A 86 2.73 -0.56 11.07
N SER A 87 3.71 -0.86 10.22
CA SER A 87 4.87 0.00 9.98
C SER A 87 5.15 0.12 8.49
N LEU A 88 5.76 1.24 8.13
CA LEU A 88 6.12 1.60 6.77
C LEU A 88 7.63 1.83 6.69
N ASN A 89 8.24 1.49 5.56
CA ASN A 89 9.59 2.01 5.28
C ASN A 89 9.49 3.39 4.61
N LYS A 90 10.63 4.05 4.37
CA LYS A 90 10.69 5.41 3.79
C LYS A 90 9.87 5.56 2.50
N THR A 91 9.94 4.57 1.61
CA THR A 91 9.19 4.58 0.34
C THR A 91 7.72 4.29 0.55
N GLY A 92 7.36 3.44 1.51
CA GLY A 92 5.98 3.23 1.94
C GLY A 92 5.35 4.48 2.57
N VAL A 93 6.11 5.25 3.35
CA VAL A 93 5.69 6.55 3.90
C VAL A 93 5.38 7.53 2.77
N PHE A 94 6.25 7.62 1.76
CA PHE A 94 5.99 8.46 0.59
C PHE A 94 4.64 8.15 -0.07
N LEU A 95 4.35 6.86 -0.33
CA LEU A 95 3.05 6.47 -0.90
C LEU A 95 1.88 6.74 0.06
N TRP A 96 2.06 6.48 1.35
CA TRP A 96 1.05 6.77 2.38
C TRP A 96 0.68 8.25 2.44
N GLU A 97 1.67 9.14 2.37
CA GLU A 97 1.45 10.59 2.36
C GLU A 97 0.68 11.05 1.12
N LEU A 98 1.00 10.50 -0.07
CA LEU A 98 0.24 10.77 -1.29
C LEU A 98 -1.23 10.33 -1.17
N LEU A 99 -1.45 9.20 -0.50
CA LEU A 99 -2.77 8.63 -0.19
C LEU A 99 -3.53 9.38 0.91
N GLY A 100 -2.97 10.47 1.48
CA GLY A 100 -3.73 11.41 2.30
C GLY A 100 -4.94 12.02 1.55
N ARG A 101 -4.90 11.97 0.20
CA ARG A 101 -6.01 12.27 -0.70
C ARG A 101 -6.28 11.09 -1.61
N GLU A 102 -7.44 11.08 -2.26
CA GLU A 102 -7.82 10.03 -3.21
C GLU A 102 -6.90 10.06 -4.44
N ARG A 103 -6.25 8.93 -4.73
CA ARG A 103 -5.30 8.79 -5.85
C ARG A 103 -5.55 7.51 -6.64
N SER A 104 -5.37 7.57 -7.96
CA SER A 104 -5.39 6.36 -8.79
C SER A 104 -4.04 5.64 -8.77
N LEU A 105 -4.01 4.39 -9.23
CA LEU A 105 -2.77 3.64 -9.41
C LEU A 105 -1.78 4.41 -10.30
N ARG A 106 -2.23 4.93 -11.45
CA ARG A 106 -1.37 5.67 -12.39
C ARG A 106 -0.73 6.89 -11.72
N GLU A 107 -1.50 7.65 -10.93
CA GLU A 107 -0.99 8.83 -10.23
C GLU A 107 0.11 8.45 -9.23
N LEU A 108 -0.07 7.35 -8.51
CA LEU A 108 0.91 6.83 -7.53
C LEU A 108 2.16 6.27 -8.21
N SER A 109 2.01 5.44 -9.25
CA SER A 109 3.13 4.88 -10.01
C SER A 109 3.99 5.98 -10.62
N ARG A 110 3.34 6.98 -11.24
CA ARG A 110 4.04 8.12 -11.83
C ARG A 110 4.81 8.91 -10.78
N ALA A 111 4.19 9.24 -9.64
CA ALA A 111 4.86 9.96 -8.57
C ALA A 111 6.05 9.17 -7.99
N LEU A 112 5.91 7.85 -7.85
CA LEU A 112 6.99 6.97 -7.39
C LEU A 112 8.15 6.90 -8.40
N GLY A 113 7.83 6.75 -9.68
CA GLY A 113 8.81 6.71 -10.77
C GLY A 113 9.57 8.02 -10.92
N GLU A 114 8.89 9.16 -10.82
CA GLU A 114 9.51 10.49 -10.84
C GLU A 114 10.38 10.73 -9.59
N GLU A 115 9.90 10.36 -8.41
CA GLU A 115 10.64 10.59 -7.15
C GLU A 115 11.92 9.75 -7.06
N TYR A 116 11.89 8.49 -7.51
CA TYR A 116 12.99 7.53 -7.34
C TYR A 116 13.70 7.12 -8.64
N GLU A 117 13.38 7.75 -9.77
CA GLU A 117 13.96 7.46 -11.10
C GLU A 117 13.77 5.98 -11.52
N LEU A 118 12.56 5.45 -11.33
CA LEU A 118 12.19 4.07 -11.68
C LEU A 118 11.54 4.02 -13.07
N THR A 119 11.53 2.82 -13.68
CA THR A 119 10.74 2.61 -14.90
C THR A 119 9.24 2.57 -14.58
N GLU A 120 8.41 2.76 -15.60
CA GLU A 120 6.95 2.67 -15.46
C GLU A 120 6.52 1.28 -14.96
N GLU A 121 7.17 0.23 -15.46
CA GLU A 121 6.89 -1.15 -15.06
C GLU A 121 7.26 -1.36 -13.59
N GLN A 122 8.47 -0.95 -13.17
CA GLN A 122 8.94 -1.12 -11.80
C GLN A 122 8.08 -0.34 -10.81
N SER A 123 7.81 0.93 -11.10
CA SER A 123 6.98 1.77 -10.22
C SER A 123 5.55 1.24 -10.11
N THR A 124 4.98 0.74 -11.21
CA THR A 124 3.63 0.17 -11.21
C THR A 124 3.55 -1.14 -10.43
N GLU A 125 4.50 -2.05 -10.61
CA GLU A 125 4.56 -3.31 -9.85
C GLU A 125 4.69 -3.04 -8.35
N ASP A 126 5.59 -2.13 -7.98
CA ASP A 126 5.88 -1.83 -6.58
C ASP A 126 4.69 -1.10 -5.89
N VAL A 127 3.98 -0.20 -6.60
CA VAL A 127 2.74 0.42 -6.09
C VAL A 127 1.60 -0.59 -6.00
N LYS A 128 1.44 -1.50 -6.97
CA LYS A 128 0.41 -2.56 -6.92
C LYS A 128 0.58 -3.41 -5.66
N ALA A 129 1.79 -3.92 -5.42
CA ALA A 129 2.10 -4.72 -4.25
C ALA A 129 1.83 -3.97 -2.92
N PHE A 130 2.13 -2.67 -2.88
CA PHE A 130 1.83 -1.83 -1.72
C PHE A 130 0.33 -1.66 -1.48
N LEU A 131 -0.44 -1.36 -2.54
CA LEU A 131 -1.89 -1.18 -2.47
C LEU A 131 -2.60 -2.47 -2.08
N GLU A 132 -2.22 -3.61 -2.65
CA GLU A 132 -2.84 -4.92 -2.37
C GLU A 132 -2.72 -5.30 -0.90
N LEU A 133 -1.51 -5.23 -0.33
CA LEU A 133 -1.32 -5.55 1.08
C LEU A 133 -2.04 -4.54 1.98
N GLY A 134 -1.97 -3.24 1.64
CA GLY A 134 -2.67 -2.20 2.38
C GLY A 134 -4.19 -2.38 2.37
N LEU A 135 -4.77 -2.80 1.25
CA LEU A 135 -6.21 -3.11 1.13
C LEU A 135 -6.59 -4.36 1.94
N SER A 136 -5.79 -5.43 1.87
CA SER A 136 -6.07 -6.68 2.59
C SER A 136 -6.13 -6.52 4.11
N ARG A 137 -5.50 -5.46 4.64
CA ARG A 137 -5.46 -5.12 6.06
C ARG A 137 -6.24 -3.84 6.40
N GLU A 138 -7.03 -3.35 5.45
CA GLU A 138 -7.83 -2.12 5.58
C GLU A 138 -7.02 -0.88 5.98
N LEU A 139 -5.69 -0.88 5.76
CA LEU A 139 -4.84 0.30 5.93
C LEU A 139 -5.10 1.31 4.80
N ILE A 140 -5.48 0.80 3.64
CA ILE A 140 -5.86 1.55 2.44
C ILE A 140 -7.28 1.13 2.07
N ILE A 141 -8.08 2.07 1.58
CA ILE A 141 -9.48 1.86 1.18
C ILE A 141 -9.71 2.34 -0.25
N ARG A 142 -10.67 1.71 -0.95
CA ARG A 142 -11.16 2.16 -2.27
C ARG A 142 -12.23 3.25 -2.11
N ARG A 143 -12.28 4.20 -3.04
CA ARG A 143 -13.19 5.37 -3.05
C ARG A 143 -13.75 5.60 -4.44
#